data_AF-A0A9I9E171-F1
#
_entry.id   AF-A0A9I9E171-F1
#
_cell.length_a   1.000
_cell.length_b   1.000
_cell.length_c   1.000
_cell.angle_alpha   90.00
_cell.angle_beta   90.00
_cell.angle_gamma   90.00
#
_symmetry.space_group_name_H-M   'P 1'
#
loop_
_entity.id
_entity.type
_entity.pdbx_description
1 polymer ?
#
loop_
_entity_poly.entity_id
_entity_poly.type
_entity_poly.pdbx_seq_one_letter_code
_entity_poly.pdbx_strand_id
1 'polypeptide(L)'
;MLQGPCRALLADMSCNNHKKMRMANGFFSFFMGVGNVLGYAAGSNNKLHKFLPFTLTDACDTYCANLKTCFLIDIVFLLLITTFAVLTVTEKPFERLEIDEEATPFFGKLFGALKKLEKPMWILLLVTALNWIGWFPFIMYDTDWMGLEVYGGKPKGSPEEVKFYDRGVRAGALGLMINSFVLGFSALAIEPISRILGGLRWWWGVVNIIFTVCMGSTVVVTKVAQRWRAVNGLLPPPINVRAGAFSIFAVLGIPLSVTFSVPFALASIFSSESDAGQGLSLGILNLFIVIPQFIVSSVSGPLDAAFGGGNLPAFVMGGIASFASAMCAMFVLPDPPPQSEASLTMAVHRAQLLSSLVPSHRHLYHCCAFDVHICLKFARSDL
;
A
#
# COMPACT_ATOMS: atom_id res chain seq x y z
N MET A 1 8.92 6.43 7.40
CA MET A 1 9.77 5.53 8.22
C MET A 1 8.98 4.68 9.23
N LEU A 2 7.78 5.08 9.67
CA LEU A 2 6.98 4.32 10.66
C LEU A 2 6.22 3.08 10.13
N GLN A 3 5.96 2.99 8.82
CA GLN A 3 5.07 1.95 8.27
C GLN A 3 5.54 0.51 8.53
N GLY A 4 6.85 0.25 8.38
CA GLY A 4 7.42 -1.09 8.60
C GLY A 4 7.27 -1.56 10.05
N PRO A 5 7.83 -0.82 11.03
CA PRO A 5 7.72 -1.16 12.45
C PRO A 5 6.27 -1.27 12.95
N CYS A 6 5.38 -0.35 12.55
CA CYS A 6 3.98 -0.44 12.95
C CYS A 6 3.29 -1.71 12.41
N ARG A 7 3.60 -2.14 11.18
CA ARG A 7 3.02 -3.38 10.63
C ARG A 7 3.60 -4.63 11.25
N ALA A 8 4.88 -4.62 11.62
CA ALA A 8 5.48 -5.69 12.40
C ALA A 8 4.79 -5.80 13.78
N LEU A 9 4.60 -4.67 14.47
CA LEU A 9 3.88 -4.64 15.75
C LEU A 9 2.44 -5.17 15.63
N LEU A 10 1.71 -4.79 14.58
CA LEU A 10 0.37 -5.33 14.32
C LEU A 10 0.38 -6.85 14.09
N ALA A 11 1.47 -7.37 13.51
CA ALA A 11 1.68 -8.79 13.32
C ALA A 11 1.89 -9.52 14.64
N ASP A 12 2.75 -8.99 15.49
CA ASP A 12 2.99 -9.51 16.83
C ASP A 12 1.70 -9.52 17.67
N MET A 13 0.95 -8.40 17.65
CA MET A 13 -0.32 -8.27 18.38
C MET A 13 -1.42 -9.22 17.90
N SER A 14 -1.35 -9.68 16.65
CA SER A 14 -2.35 -10.58 16.11
C SER A 14 -2.10 -12.05 16.43
N CYS A 15 -0.95 -12.37 17.04
CA CYS A 15 -0.60 -13.71 17.51
C CYS A 15 -0.85 -14.82 16.47
N ASN A 16 -0.42 -14.58 15.22
CA ASN A 16 -0.59 -15.48 14.07
C ASN A 16 -2.05 -15.89 13.77
N ASN A 17 -3.04 -15.13 14.25
CA ASN A 17 -4.43 -15.30 13.83
C ASN A 17 -4.66 -14.56 12.51
N HIS A 18 -4.87 -15.30 11.42
CA HIS A 18 -5.01 -14.75 10.08
C HIS A 18 -6.18 -13.75 9.97
N LYS A 19 -7.29 -13.99 10.69
CA LYS A 19 -8.43 -13.07 10.70
C LYS A 19 -8.07 -11.76 11.40
N LYS A 20 -7.46 -11.83 12.59
CA LYS A 20 -7.00 -10.63 13.31
C LYS A 20 -5.98 -9.85 12.48
N MET A 21 -5.09 -10.55 11.79
CA MET A 21 -4.08 -9.94 10.93
C MET A 21 -4.66 -9.11 9.79
N ARG A 22 -5.65 -9.68 9.10
CA ARG A 22 -6.36 -8.99 8.01
C ARG A 22 -7.15 -7.80 8.53
N MET A 23 -7.84 -7.95 9.66
CA MET A 23 -8.55 -6.84 10.30
C MET A 23 -7.60 -5.72 10.74
N ALA A 24 -6.47 -6.05 11.37
CA ALA A 24 -5.47 -5.08 11.83
C ALA A 24 -4.89 -4.27 10.66
N ASN A 25 -4.51 -4.93 9.56
CA ASN A 25 -4.06 -4.23 8.36
C ASN A 25 -5.18 -3.40 7.70
N GLY A 26 -6.44 -3.85 7.75
CA GLY A 26 -7.59 -3.07 7.29
C GLY A 26 -7.80 -1.79 8.11
N PHE A 27 -7.72 -1.87 9.45
CA PHE A 27 -7.78 -0.70 10.33
C PHE A 27 -6.60 0.25 10.11
N PHE A 28 -5.39 -0.27 9.93
CA PHE A 28 -4.21 0.54 9.61
C PHE A 28 -4.44 1.33 8.31
N SER A 29 -4.94 0.66 7.26
CA SER A 29 -5.26 1.32 6.00
C SER A 29 -6.42 2.31 6.10
N PHE A 30 -7.42 2.06 6.96
CA PHE A 30 -8.48 3.03 7.24
C PHE A 30 -7.90 4.34 7.80
N PHE A 31 -7.02 4.27 8.80
CA PHE A 31 -6.38 5.46 9.37
C PHE A 31 -5.40 6.13 8.39
N MET A 32 -4.72 5.38 7.53
CA MET A 32 -3.98 5.97 6.40
C MET A 32 -4.92 6.77 5.48
N GLY A 33 -6.12 6.25 5.20
CA GLY A 33 -7.15 6.98 4.45
C GLY A 33 -7.56 8.28 5.14
N VAL A 34 -7.76 8.27 6.45
CA VAL A 34 -8.06 9.50 7.23
C VAL A 34 -6.92 10.53 7.11
N GLY A 35 -5.67 10.10 7.28
CA GLY A 35 -4.50 10.97 7.10
C GLY A 35 -4.42 11.56 5.69
N ASN A 36 -4.64 10.73 4.66
CA ASN A 36 -4.66 11.17 3.28
C ASN A 36 -5.78 12.18 3.00
N VAL A 37 -6.99 11.97 3.53
CA VAL A 37 -8.10 12.93 3.42
C VAL A 37 -7.68 14.29 3.98
N LEU A 38 -7.08 14.33 5.19
CA LEU A 38 -6.62 15.58 5.80
C LEU A 38 -5.52 16.25 4.98
N GLY A 39 -4.54 15.49 4.49
CA GLY A 39 -3.46 15.99 3.66
C GLY A 39 -3.94 16.56 2.32
N TYR A 40 -4.79 15.82 1.60
CA TYR A 40 -5.35 16.25 0.33
C TYR A 40 -6.35 17.40 0.49
N ALA A 41 -7.13 17.44 1.59
CA ALA A 41 -7.96 18.58 1.92
C ALA A 41 -7.13 19.85 2.11
N ALA A 42 -6.01 19.76 2.84
CA ALA A 42 -5.08 20.86 3.01
C ALA A 42 -4.47 21.31 1.67
N GLY A 43 -4.07 20.36 0.80
CA GLY A 43 -3.54 20.66 -0.54
C GLY A 43 -4.57 21.26 -1.51
N SER A 44 -5.86 20.95 -1.35
CA SER A 44 -6.93 21.53 -2.17
C SER A 44 -7.27 22.98 -1.79
N ASN A 45 -6.96 23.39 -0.56
CA ASN A 45 -7.31 24.70 -0.02
C ASN A 45 -6.21 25.73 -0.28
N ASN A 46 -6.56 26.84 -0.93
CA ASN A 46 -5.61 27.89 -1.28
C ASN A 46 -5.44 28.98 -0.21
N LYS A 47 -6.21 28.91 0.88
CA LYS A 47 -6.26 29.94 1.93
C LYS A 47 -5.72 29.46 3.28
N LEU A 48 -4.99 28.34 3.31
CA LEU A 48 -4.51 27.76 4.56
C LEU A 48 -3.56 28.70 5.31
N HIS A 49 -2.70 29.43 4.58
CA HIS A 49 -1.81 30.47 5.13
C HIS A 49 -2.54 31.58 5.92
N LYS A 50 -3.86 31.73 5.79
CA LYS A 50 -4.63 32.69 6.60
C LYS A 50 -4.77 32.26 8.06
N PHE A 51 -4.64 30.96 8.36
CA PHE A 51 -4.65 30.46 9.73
C PHE A 51 -3.38 30.87 10.48
N LEU A 52 -2.24 30.89 9.79
CA LEU A 52 -0.94 31.33 10.30
C LEU A 52 -0.38 32.45 9.40
N PRO A 53 -0.87 33.69 9.51
CA PRO A 53 -0.55 34.77 8.57
C PRO A 53 0.94 35.15 8.55
N PHE A 54 1.69 34.82 9.61
CA PHE A 54 3.16 35.02 9.67
C PHE A 54 3.95 34.15 8.69
N THR A 55 3.31 33.17 8.03
CA THR A 55 3.96 32.29 7.05
C THR A 55 4.16 32.95 5.69
N LEU A 56 3.43 34.03 5.40
CA LEU A 56 3.56 34.81 4.17
C LEU A 56 4.69 35.83 4.34
N THR A 57 5.66 35.81 3.43
CA THR A 57 6.79 36.75 3.42
C THR A 57 7.09 37.20 1.98
N ASP A 58 7.84 38.29 1.81
CA ASP A 58 8.19 38.80 0.47
C ASP A 58 8.94 37.78 -0.41
N ALA A 59 9.64 36.83 0.23
CA ALA A 59 10.38 35.75 -0.43
C ALA A 59 9.55 34.45 -0.61
N CYS A 60 8.35 34.37 -0.06
CA CYS A 60 7.53 33.16 -0.01
C CYS A 60 6.12 33.47 -0.48
N ASP A 61 5.81 33.05 -1.70
CA ASP A 61 4.51 33.22 -2.31
C ASP A 61 3.40 32.43 -1.58
N THR A 62 2.16 32.57 -2.05
CA THR A 62 1.01 31.89 -1.43
C THR A 62 1.15 30.37 -1.38
N TYR A 63 1.82 29.74 -2.36
CA TYR A 63 2.07 28.30 -2.37
C TYR A 63 3.05 27.90 -1.28
N CYS A 64 4.19 28.58 -1.23
CA CYS A 64 5.19 28.40 -0.18
C CYS A 64 4.59 28.63 1.22
N ALA A 65 3.77 29.66 1.41
CA ALA A 65 3.14 29.97 2.70
C ALA A 65 2.11 28.91 3.13
N ASN A 66 1.31 28.40 2.20
CA ASN A 66 0.39 27.29 2.46
C ASN A 66 1.16 26.03 2.87
N LEU A 67 2.26 25.70 2.17
CA LEU A 67 3.09 24.53 2.48
C LEU A 67 3.73 24.65 3.87
N LYS A 68 4.31 25.81 4.21
CA LYS A 68 4.82 26.09 5.56
C LYS A 68 3.74 25.92 6.63
N THR A 69 2.54 26.43 6.36
CA THR A 69 1.40 26.30 7.29
C THR A 69 1.02 24.83 7.51
N CYS A 70 0.96 24.02 6.44
CA CYS A 70 0.74 22.58 6.54
C CYS A 70 1.79 21.91 7.44
N PHE A 71 3.08 22.20 7.23
CA PHE A 71 4.16 21.61 8.02
C PHE A 71 4.06 21.98 9.51
N LEU A 72 3.70 23.22 9.84
CA LEU A 72 3.54 23.63 11.24
C LEU A 72 2.35 22.93 11.91
N ILE A 73 1.23 22.77 11.20
CA ILE A 73 0.08 22.02 11.69
C ILE A 73 0.45 20.55 11.92
N ASP A 74 1.17 19.94 10.97
CA ASP A 74 1.62 18.54 11.07
C ASP A 74 2.58 18.32 12.25
N ILE A 75 3.53 19.22 12.49
CA ILE A 75 4.43 19.17 13.66
C ILE A 75 3.64 19.15 14.97
N VAL A 76 2.68 20.08 15.12
CA VAL A 76 1.85 20.15 16.34
C VAL A 76 1.03 18.87 16.50
N PHE A 77 0.42 18.39 15.42
CA PHE A 77 -0.39 17.18 15.43
C PHE A 77 0.42 15.92 15.78
N LEU A 78 1.60 15.76 15.18
CA LEU A 78 2.52 14.66 15.48
C LEU A 78 3.02 14.69 16.92
N LEU A 79 3.35 15.88 17.45
CA LEU A 79 3.75 16.03 18.85
C LEU A 79 2.63 15.63 19.81
N LEU A 80 1.40 16.05 19.54
CA LEU A 80 0.23 15.68 20.35
C LEU A 80 -0.02 14.17 20.32
N ILE A 81 -0.03 13.55 19.14
CA ILE A 81 -0.26 12.11 18.99
C ILE A 81 0.86 11.30 19.64
N THR A 82 2.12 11.70 19.42
CA THR A 82 3.27 11.00 19.99
C THR A 82 3.25 11.09 21.52
N THR A 83 2.97 12.28 22.06
CA THR A 83 2.83 12.47 23.51
C THR A 83 1.71 11.61 24.06
N PHE A 84 0.55 11.60 23.39
CA PHE A 84 -0.57 10.74 23.78
C PHE A 84 -0.21 9.25 23.74
N ALA A 85 0.46 8.79 22.68
CA ALA A 85 0.88 7.40 22.57
C ALA A 85 1.87 7.01 23.68
N VAL A 86 2.88 7.83 23.96
CA VAL A 86 3.86 7.57 25.02
C VAL A 86 3.23 7.56 26.41
N LEU A 87 2.21 8.39 26.64
CA LEU A 87 1.52 8.45 27.94
C LEU A 87 0.48 7.33 28.13
N THR A 88 -0.05 6.75 27.05
CA THR A 88 -1.16 5.77 27.12
C THR A 88 -0.74 4.34 26.84
N VAL A 89 0.29 4.12 26.02
CA VAL A 89 0.75 2.79 25.64
C VAL A 89 1.80 2.33 26.64
N THR A 90 1.46 1.32 27.42
CA THR A 90 2.42 0.64 28.30
C THR A 90 3.10 -0.49 27.54
N GLU A 91 4.42 -0.41 27.38
CA GLU A 91 5.21 -1.48 26.78
C GLU A 91 5.69 -2.47 27.85
N LYS A 92 5.76 -3.75 27.48
CA LYS A 92 6.45 -4.75 28.32
C LYS A 92 7.96 -4.56 28.12
N PRO A 93 8.77 -4.43 29.19
CA PRO A 93 10.21 -4.35 29.08
C PRO A 93 10.75 -5.53 28.26
N PHE A 94 11.60 -5.25 27.27
CA PHE A 94 12.26 -6.28 26.49
C PHE A 94 13.27 -7.03 27.38
N GLU A 95 12.98 -8.29 27.71
CA GLU A 95 14.00 -9.18 28.26
C GLU A 95 14.97 -9.51 27.12
N ARG A 96 16.19 -8.98 27.22
CA ARG A 96 17.27 -9.34 26.30
C ARG A 96 17.59 -10.81 26.49
N LEU A 97 17.00 -11.66 25.66
CA LEU A 97 17.55 -12.98 25.40
C LEU A 97 18.92 -12.72 24.76
N GLU A 98 19.99 -13.20 25.41
CA GLU A 98 21.33 -13.22 24.85
C GLU A 98 21.33 -14.16 23.65
N ILE A 99 20.90 -13.64 22.50
CA ILE A 99 21.11 -14.28 21.22
C ILE A 99 22.50 -13.83 20.78
N ASP A 100 23.43 -14.76 20.67
CA ASP A 100 24.75 -14.53 20.07
C ASP A 100 24.54 -13.88 18.70
N GLU A 101 24.77 -12.57 18.61
CA GLU A 101 24.72 -11.85 17.34
C GLU A 101 25.93 -12.27 16.52
N GLU A 102 25.78 -13.31 15.70
CA GLU A 102 26.70 -13.50 14.58
C GLU A 102 26.69 -12.22 13.74
N ALA A 103 27.85 -11.56 13.70
CA ALA A 103 28.14 -10.34 12.95
C ALA A 103 28.18 -10.62 11.44
N THR A 104 27.11 -11.21 10.89
CA THR A 104 26.92 -11.25 9.45
C THR A 104 26.56 -9.84 8.96
N PRO A 105 27.26 -9.31 7.93
CA PRO A 105 26.94 -8.02 7.36
C PRO A 105 25.46 -7.94 6.98
N PHE A 106 24.83 -6.77 7.12
CA PHE A 106 23.41 -6.55 6.82
C PHE A 106 23.00 -7.13 5.45
N PHE A 107 23.82 -6.90 4.42
CA PHE A 107 23.58 -7.46 3.09
C PHE A 107 23.70 -8.99 3.05
N GLY A 108 24.62 -9.59 3.81
CA GLY A 108 24.72 -11.04 3.96
C GLY A 108 23.46 -11.64 4.60
N LYS A 109 22.93 -11.02 5.65
CA LYS A 109 21.64 -11.40 6.27
C LYS A 109 20.49 -11.25 5.27
N LEU A 110 20.44 -10.17 4.50
CA LEU A 110 19.41 -9.93 3.48
C LEU A 110 19.45 -10.95 2.34
N PHE A 111 20.63 -11.20 1.74
CA PHE A 111 20.79 -12.20 0.68
C PHE A 111 20.51 -13.62 1.18
N GLY A 112 20.92 -13.93 2.41
CA GLY A 112 20.59 -15.19 3.07
C GLY A 112 19.08 -15.36 3.26
N ALA A 113 18.39 -14.32 3.72
CA ALA A 113 16.94 -14.33 3.89
C ALA A 113 16.19 -14.46 2.56
N LEU A 114 16.61 -13.73 1.51
CA LEU A 114 16.05 -13.86 0.16
C LEU A 114 16.15 -15.30 -0.37
N LYS A 115 17.28 -15.98 -0.16
CA LYS A 115 17.47 -17.38 -0.57
C LYS A 115 16.58 -18.36 0.21
N LYS A 116 16.19 -18.02 1.43
CA LYS A 116 15.35 -18.85 2.31
C LYS A 116 13.85 -18.60 2.12
N LEU A 117 13.45 -17.65 1.28
CA LEU A 117 12.03 -17.38 1.04
C LEU A 117 11.35 -18.54 0.31
N GLU A 118 10.21 -18.94 0.83
CA GLU A 118 9.37 -19.96 0.22
C GLU A 118 8.73 -19.48 -1.09
N LYS A 119 8.32 -20.44 -1.94
CA LYS A 119 7.67 -20.16 -3.22
C LYS A 119 6.44 -19.24 -3.11
N PRO A 120 5.53 -19.38 -2.13
CA PRO A 120 4.40 -18.45 -1.95
C PRO A 120 4.83 -17.00 -1.76
N MET A 121 5.91 -16.77 -1.01
CA MET A 121 6.44 -15.43 -0.78
C MET A 121 7.01 -14.81 -2.06
N TRP A 122 7.78 -15.57 -2.84
CA TRP A 122 8.30 -15.08 -4.13
C TRP A 122 7.19 -14.65 -5.10
N ILE A 123 6.10 -15.41 -5.15
CA ILE A 123 4.94 -15.06 -5.99
C ILE A 123 4.27 -13.79 -5.46
N LEU A 124 4.10 -13.67 -4.13
CA LEU A 124 3.57 -12.45 -3.52
C LEU A 124 4.43 -11.22 -3.83
N LEU A 125 5.75 -11.33 -3.75
CA LEU A 125 6.70 -10.26 -4.08
C LEU A 125 6.57 -9.85 -5.56
N LEU A 126 6.45 -10.81 -6.48
CA LEU A 126 6.23 -10.55 -7.90
C LEU A 126 4.90 -9.82 -8.16
N VAL A 127 3.79 -10.32 -7.60
CA VAL A 127 2.45 -9.70 -7.74
C VAL A 127 2.48 -8.27 -7.21
N THR A 128 3.13 -8.05 -6.07
CA THR A 128 3.30 -6.74 -5.44
C THR A 128 4.13 -5.81 -6.32
N ALA A 129 5.26 -6.29 -6.85
CA ALA A 129 6.11 -5.49 -7.72
C ALA A 129 5.37 -5.02 -8.98
N LEU A 130 4.68 -5.94 -9.67
CA LEU A 130 3.83 -5.61 -10.83
C LEU A 130 2.74 -4.60 -10.48
N ASN A 131 2.11 -4.76 -9.31
CA ASN A 131 1.08 -3.84 -8.84
C ASN A 131 1.63 -2.42 -8.62
N TRP A 132 2.85 -2.29 -8.09
CA TRP A 132 3.50 -1.00 -7.86
C TRP A 132 4.06 -0.37 -9.14
N ILE A 133 4.46 -1.16 -10.14
CA ILE A 133 4.66 -0.64 -11.51
C ILE A 133 3.36 -0.02 -12.03
N GLY A 134 2.22 -0.63 -11.69
CA GLY A 134 0.88 -0.12 -11.98
C GLY A 134 0.59 1.24 -11.32
N TRP A 135 0.74 1.31 -10.00
CA TRP A 135 0.34 2.46 -9.19
C TRP A 135 1.25 3.68 -9.32
N PHE A 136 2.55 3.47 -9.47
CA PHE A 136 3.50 4.56 -9.36
C PHE A 136 3.33 5.67 -10.41
N PRO A 137 3.05 5.38 -11.70
CA PRO A 137 2.75 6.41 -12.68
C PRO A 137 1.58 7.30 -12.24
N PHE A 138 0.49 6.70 -11.78
CA PHE A 138 -0.69 7.44 -11.34
C PHE A 138 -0.38 8.30 -10.12
N ILE A 139 0.27 7.75 -9.09
CA ILE A 139 0.64 8.51 -7.89
C ILE A 139 1.56 9.70 -8.22
N MET A 140 2.41 9.56 -9.24
CA MET A 140 3.35 10.60 -9.64
C MET A 140 2.71 11.70 -10.49
N TYR A 141 1.76 11.33 -11.36
CA TYR A 141 1.26 12.23 -12.41
C TYR A 141 -0.26 12.46 -12.40
N ASP A 142 -1.03 11.96 -11.45
CA ASP A 142 -2.49 12.12 -11.44
C ASP A 142 -2.98 13.58 -11.35
N THR A 143 -2.37 14.39 -10.49
CA THR A 143 -2.67 15.81 -10.32
C THR A 143 -2.15 16.63 -11.48
N ASP A 144 -0.98 16.26 -12.02
CA ASP A 144 -0.42 16.84 -13.23
C ASP A 144 -1.28 16.49 -14.46
N TRP A 145 -1.80 15.26 -14.56
CA TRP A 145 -2.77 14.82 -15.57
C TRP A 145 -4.04 15.66 -15.50
N MET A 146 -4.55 15.94 -14.30
CA MET A 146 -5.67 16.86 -14.12
C MET A 146 -5.33 18.29 -14.58
N GLY A 147 -4.13 18.78 -14.30
CA GLY A 147 -3.63 20.09 -14.74
C GLY A 147 -3.47 20.23 -16.26
N LEU A 148 -2.62 19.37 -16.83
CA LEU A 148 -2.21 19.38 -18.24
C LEU A 148 -3.29 18.85 -19.15
N GLU A 149 -3.83 17.67 -18.86
CA GLU A 149 -4.63 16.93 -19.83
C GLU A 149 -6.12 17.14 -19.66
N VAL A 150 -6.63 17.27 -18.44
CA VAL A 150 -8.06 17.50 -18.18
C VAL A 150 -8.40 18.98 -18.25
N TYR A 151 -7.64 19.84 -17.59
CA TYR A 151 -7.86 21.29 -17.58
C TYR A 151 -7.16 22.04 -18.72
N GLY A 152 -6.10 21.46 -19.32
CA GLY A 152 -5.46 22.04 -20.50
C GLY A 152 -4.46 23.15 -20.17
N GLY A 153 -4.13 23.32 -18.90
CA GLY A 153 -3.15 24.31 -18.46
C GLY A 153 -1.73 23.90 -18.80
N LYS A 154 -0.80 24.84 -18.69
CA LYS A 154 0.64 24.58 -18.84
C LYS A 154 1.40 25.21 -17.68
N PRO A 155 2.30 24.47 -17.00
CA PRO A 155 3.07 25.00 -15.88
C PRO A 155 4.09 26.06 -16.31
N LYS A 156 4.52 26.05 -17.58
CA LYS A 156 5.45 27.03 -18.18
C LYS A 156 4.83 27.73 -19.39
N GLY A 157 3.60 28.22 -19.23
CA GLY A 157 2.84 28.91 -20.28
C GLY A 157 2.60 30.38 -19.97
N SER A 158 1.60 30.95 -20.66
CA SER A 158 1.03 32.26 -20.31
C SER A 158 0.44 32.27 -18.89
N PRO A 159 0.27 33.44 -18.24
CA PRO A 159 -0.34 33.53 -16.92
C PRO A 159 -1.73 32.86 -16.81
N GLU A 160 -2.49 32.85 -17.92
CA GLU A 160 -3.78 32.16 -17.99
C GLU A 160 -3.61 30.63 -18.01
N GLU A 161 -2.68 30.11 -18.82
CA GLU A 161 -2.39 28.67 -18.88
C GLU A 161 -1.88 28.13 -17.54
N VAL A 162 -1.04 28.89 -16.84
CA VAL A 162 -0.55 28.53 -15.49
C VAL A 162 -1.72 28.50 -14.50
N LYS A 163 -2.61 29.49 -14.55
CA LYS A 163 -3.80 29.53 -13.69
C LYS A 163 -4.74 28.35 -13.90
N PHE A 164 -4.89 27.89 -15.15
CA PHE A 164 -5.67 26.68 -15.47
C PHE A 164 -4.98 25.42 -14.99
N TYR A 165 -3.65 25.34 -15.11
CA TYR A 165 -2.85 24.24 -14.59
C TYR A 165 -3.03 24.11 -13.07
N ASP A 166 -2.83 25.22 -12.35
CA ASP A 166 -2.99 25.27 -10.89
C ASP A 166 -4.41 24.87 -10.44
N ARG A 167 -5.43 25.29 -11.20
CA ARG A 167 -6.82 24.89 -10.94
C ARG A 167 -7.03 23.40 -11.15
N GLY A 168 -6.43 22.82 -12.20
CA GLY A 168 -6.49 21.38 -12.46
C GLY A 168 -5.75 20.57 -11.41
N VAL A 169 -4.56 20.98 -10.99
CA VAL A 169 -3.80 20.34 -9.90
C VAL A 169 -4.60 20.30 -8.60
N ARG A 170 -5.23 21.42 -8.22
CA ARG A 170 -6.11 21.49 -7.04
C ARG A 170 -7.36 20.61 -7.19
N ALA A 171 -7.94 20.52 -8.38
CA ALA A 171 -9.03 19.59 -8.66
C ALA A 171 -8.55 18.14 -8.57
N GLY A 172 -7.32 17.83 -8.99
CA GLY A 172 -6.69 16.53 -8.77
C GLY A 172 -6.53 16.19 -7.29
N ALA A 173 -6.06 17.15 -6.47
CA ALA A 173 -6.00 16.99 -5.02
C ALA A 173 -7.38 16.70 -4.39
N LEU A 174 -8.43 17.36 -4.87
CA LEU A 174 -9.80 17.03 -4.47
C LEU A 174 -10.20 15.61 -4.91
N GLY A 175 -9.80 15.17 -6.09
CA GLY A 175 -9.98 13.79 -6.56
C GLY A 175 -9.29 12.79 -5.64
N LEU A 176 -8.05 13.05 -5.26
CA LEU A 176 -7.28 12.25 -4.30
C LEU A 176 -7.92 12.21 -2.90
N MET A 177 -8.57 13.30 -2.47
CA MET A 177 -9.37 13.30 -1.25
C MET A 177 -10.56 12.32 -1.36
N ILE A 178 -11.29 12.33 -2.48
CA ILE A 178 -12.40 11.38 -2.73
C ILE A 178 -11.87 9.94 -2.78
N ASN A 179 -10.75 9.72 -3.48
CA ASN A 179 -10.04 8.45 -3.52
C ASN A 179 -9.75 7.92 -2.10
N SER A 180 -9.25 8.80 -1.23
CA SER A 180 -8.88 8.46 0.15
C SER A 180 -10.08 8.13 1.04
N PHE A 181 -11.21 8.82 0.83
CA PHE A 181 -12.47 8.45 1.47
C PHE A 181 -12.91 7.04 1.06
N VAL A 182 -12.94 6.75 -0.24
CA VAL A 182 -13.32 5.41 -0.73
C VAL A 182 -12.34 4.35 -0.24
N LEU A 183 -11.04 4.65 -0.23
CA LEU A 183 -10.01 3.78 0.33
C LEU A 183 -10.29 3.41 1.79
N GLY A 184 -10.59 4.41 2.63
CA GLY A 184 -10.83 4.19 4.05
C GLY A 184 -11.96 3.18 4.28
N PHE A 185 -13.12 3.43 3.68
CA PHE A 185 -14.27 2.53 3.82
C PHE A 185 -14.04 1.17 3.14
N SER A 186 -13.40 1.15 1.98
CA SER A 186 -13.07 -0.11 1.30
C SER A 186 -12.12 -0.98 2.11
N ALA A 187 -11.19 -0.38 2.88
CA ALA A 187 -10.28 -1.10 3.74
C ALA A 187 -11.01 -1.91 4.84
N LEU A 188 -12.11 -1.37 5.38
CA LEU A 188 -12.95 -2.08 6.36
C LEU A 188 -13.72 -3.25 5.74
N ALA A 189 -13.99 -3.19 4.43
CA ALA A 189 -14.74 -4.20 3.69
C ALA A 189 -13.87 -5.36 3.16
N ILE A 190 -12.54 -5.32 3.34
CA ILE A 190 -11.62 -6.35 2.81
C ILE A 190 -11.96 -7.75 3.36
N GLU A 191 -12.14 -7.90 4.67
CA GLU A 191 -12.44 -9.20 5.29
C GLU A 191 -13.79 -9.79 4.83
N PRO A 192 -14.93 -9.08 4.87
CA PRO A 192 -16.19 -9.65 4.41
C PRO A 192 -16.20 -9.94 2.90
N ILE A 193 -15.67 -9.05 2.06
CA ILE A 193 -15.67 -9.23 0.60
C ILE A 193 -14.78 -10.39 0.18
N SER A 194 -13.58 -10.51 0.77
CA SER A 194 -12.67 -11.61 0.45
C SER A 194 -13.25 -12.99 0.76
N ARG A 195 -14.13 -13.11 1.76
CA ARG A 195 -14.84 -14.37 2.05
C ARG A 195 -15.89 -14.70 1.00
N ILE A 196 -16.60 -13.69 0.50
CA ILE A 196 -17.67 -13.87 -0.51
C ILE A 196 -17.07 -14.25 -1.87
N LEU A 197 -15.95 -13.62 -2.25
CA LEU A 197 -15.31 -13.81 -3.55
C LEU A 197 -14.33 -15.01 -3.61
N GLY A 198 -14.33 -15.88 -2.59
CA GLY A 198 -13.52 -17.10 -2.61
C GLY A 198 -12.04 -16.89 -2.29
N GLY A 199 -11.67 -15.83 -1.57
CA GLY A 199 -10.34 -15.62 -1.02
C GLY A 199 -9.72 -14.25 -1.33
N LEU A 200 -8.59 -13.96 -0.69
CA LEU A 200 -7.83 -12.72 -0.89
C LEU A 200 -7.26 -12.59 -2.31
N ARG A 201 -6.84 -13.71 -2.91
CA ARG A 201 -6.23 -13.71 -4.24
C ARG A 201 -7.21 -13.28 -5.34
N TRP A 202 -8.46 -13.74 -5.25
CA TRP A 202 -9.52 -13.37 -6.18
C TRP A 202 -9.93 -11.91 -5.97
N TRP A 203 -10.08 -11.47 -4.72
CA TRP A 203 -10.36 -10.08 -4.44
C TRP A 203 -9.27 -9.14 -4.98
N TRP A 204 -8.00 -9.48 -4.75
CA TRP A 204 -6.87 -8.72 -5.29
C TRP A 204 -6.90 -8.69 -6.83
N GLY A 205 -7.12 -9.83 -7.47
CA GLY A 205 -7.29 -9.91 -8.92
C GLY A 205 -8.40 -8.99 -9.45
N VAL A 206 -9.59 -9.06 -8.86
CA VAL A 206 -10.74 -8.24 -9.27
C VAL A 206 -10.45 -6.76 -9.15
N VAL A 207 -9.89 -6.30 -8.02
CA VAL A 207 -9.60 -4.87 -7.86
C VAL A 207 -8.47 -4.42 -8.79
N ASN A 208 -7.52 -5.28 -9.14
CA ASN A 208 -6.48 -4.94 -10.12
C ASN A 208 -7.02 -4.89 -11.56
N ILE A 209 -8.06 -5.66 -11.90
CA ILE A 209 -8.81 -5.49 -13.15
C ILE A 209 -9.54 -4.14 -13.16
N ILE A 210 -10.21 -3.78 -12.05
CA ILE A 210 -10.84 -2.46 -11.90
C ILE A 210 -9.79 -1.37 -12.09
N PHE A 211 -8.60 -1.55 -11.52
CA PHE A 211 -7.48 -0.64 -11.68
C PHE A 211 -7.06 -0.49 -13.14
N THR A 212 -6.87 -1.60 -13.87
CA THR A 212 -6.58 -1.59 -15.31
C THR A 212 -7.63 -0.80 -16.11
N VAL A 213 -8.92 -1.02 -15.83
CA VAL A 213 -10.02 -0.32 -16.51
C VAL A 213 -9.99 1.18 -16.20
N CYS A 214 -9.69 1.55 -14.96
CA CYS A 214 -9.54 2.96 -14.56
C CYS A 214 -8.38 3.63 -15.32
N MET A 215 -7.23 2.95 -15.42
CA MET A 215 -6.08 3.44 -16.19
C MET A 215 -6.43 3.62 -17.67
N GLY A 216 -7.11 2.66 -18.29
CA GLY A 216 -7.58 2.79 -19.67
C GLY A 216 -8.59 3.94 -19.85
N SER A 217 -9.44 4.17 -18.84
CA SER A 217 -10.44 5.24 -18.86
C SER A 217 -9.82 6.64 -18.80
N THR A 218 -8.60 6.80 -18.26
CA THR A 218 -7.88 8.09 -18.29
C THR A 218 -7.66 8.57 -19.73
N VAL A 219 -7.35 7.66 -20.65
CA VAL A 219 -7.20 7.96 -22.08
C VAL A 219 -8.50 8.51 -22.66
N VAL A 220 -9.64 7.88 -22.33
CA VAL A 220 -10.96 8.32 -22.79
C VAL A 220 -11.27 9.72 -22.27
N VAL A 221 -11.08 9.97 -20.97
CA VAL A 221 -11.31 11.29 -20.36
C VAL A 221 -10.42 12.35 -20.99
N THR A 222 -9.12 12.06 -21.18
CA THR A 222 -8.19 12.99 -21.85
C THR A 222 -8.63 13.27 -23.29
N LYS A 223 -9.02 12.26 -24.07
CA LYS A 223 -9.45 12.47 -25.46
C LYS A 223 -10.74 13.27 -25.56
N VAL A 224 -11.70 13.06 -24.65
CA VAL A 224 -12.92 13.87 -24.58
C VAL A 224 -12.61 15.31 -24.17
N ALA A 225 -11.71 15.52 -23.20
CA ALA A 225 -11.26 16.84 -22.79
C ALA A 225 -10.55 17.59 -23.93
N GLN A 226 -9.65 16.91 -24.65
CA GLN A 226 -8.94 17.45 -25.81
C GLN A 226 -9.91 17.87 -26.93
N ARG A 227 -10.90 17.03 -27.28
CA ARG A 227 -11.92 17.36 -28.30
C ARG A 227 -12.74 18.58 -27.91
N TRP A 228 -13.14 18.68 -26.64
CA TRP A 228 -13.91 19.82 -26.17
C TRP A 228 -13.09 21.11 -26.21
N ARG A 229 -11.81 21.08 -25.81
CA ARG A 229 -10.91 22.24 -25.88
C ARG A 229 -10.59 22.64 -27.32
N ALA A 230 -10.51 21.70 -28.26
CA ALA A 230 -10.28 22.01 -29.66
C ALA A 230 -11.37 22.92 -30.27
N VAL A 231 -12.59 22.84 -29.76
CA VAL A 231 -13.73 23.68 -30.20
C VAL A 231 -13.87 24.95 -29.36
N ASN A 232 -13.65 24.87 -28.05
CA ASN A 232 -13.98 25.95 -27.11
C ASN A 232 -12.78 26.76 -26.59
N GLY A 233 -11.55 26.36 -26.97
CA GLY A 233 -10.32 26.95 -26.44
C GLY A 233 -10.06 26.57 -24.98
N LEU A 234 -9.31 27.43 -24.28
CA LEU A 234 -8.91 27.24 -22.88
C LEU A 234 -10.01 27.70 -21.91
N LEU A 235 -11.03 26.88 -21.76
CA LEU A 235 -12.12 27.07 -20.81
C LEU A 235 -12.19 25.93 -19.78
N PRO A 236 -12.87 26.11 -18.64
CA PRO A 236 -13.01 25.06 -17.64
C PRO A 236 -13.72 23.84 -18.23
N PRO A 237 -13.21 22.61 -18.00
CA PRO A 237 -13.78 21.42 -18.61
C PRO A 237 -15.27 21.24 -18.26
N PRO A 238 -16.07 20.69 -19.18
CA PRO A 238 -17.49 20.49 -18.96
C PRO A 238 -17.72 19.47 -17.83
N ILE A 239 -18.92 19.47 -17.27
CA ILE A 239 -19.23 18.69 -16.06
C ILE A 239 -19.03 17.19 -16.27
N ASN A 240 -19.31 16.66 -17.46
CA ASN A 240 -19.12 15.26 -17.80
C ASN A 240 -17.63 14.83 -17.77
N VAL A 241 -16.72 15.69 -18.26
CA VAL A 241 -15.27 15.41 -18.21
C VAL A 241 -14.77 15.41 -16.77
N ARG A 242 -15.18 16.41 -15.98
CA ARG A 242 -14.82 16.48 -14.55
C ARG A 242 -15.39 15.32 -13.76
N ALA A 243 -16.66 14.98 -13.98
CA ALA A 243 -17.30 13.85 -13.32
C ALA A 243 -16.62 12.53 -13.71
N GLY A 244 -16.23 12.36 -14.97
CA GLY A 244 -15.45 11.19 -15.43
C GLY A 244 -14.12 11.07 -14.71
N ALA A 245 -13.36 12.17 -14.62
CA ALA A 245 -12.08 12.19 -13.89
C ALA A 245 -12.27 11.89 -12.39
N PHE A 246 -13.23 12.54 -11.72
CA PHE A 246 -13.51 12.27 -10.31
C PHE A 246 -14.00 10.84 -10.05
N SER A 247 -14.74 10.25 -11.00
CA SER A 247 -15.17 8.85 -10.91
C SER A 247 -13.98 7.90 -10.96
N ILE A 248 -12.97 8.18 -11.81
CA ILE A 248 -11.72 7.41 -11.84
C ILE A 248 -11.03 7.48 -10.48
N PHE A 249 -10.82 8.68 -9.93
CA PHE A 249 -10.24 8.84 -8.59
C PHE A 249 -11.01 8.07 -7.51
N ALA A 250 -12.35 8.20 -7.49
CA ALA A 250 -13.19 7.53 -6.51
C ALA A 250 -13.05 6.01 -6.58
N VAL A 251 -13.21 5.43 -7.78
CA VAL A 251 -13.13 3.98 -7.98
C VAL A 251 -11.75 3.44 -7.64
N LEU A 252 -10.69 4.16 -7.97
CA LEU A 252 -9.31 3.81 -7.64
C LEU A 252 -9.05 3.72 -6.11
N GLY A 253 -9.91 4.29 -5.26
CA GLY A 253 -9.78 4.13 -3.81
C GLY A 253 -9.92 2.66 -3.37
N ILE A 254 -10.75 1.89 -4.08
CA ILE A 254 -10.99 0.47 -3.82
C ILE A 254 -9.70 -0.37 -4.01
N PRO A 255 -9.04 -0.41 -5.20
CA PRO A 255 -7.80 -1.15 -5.37
C PRO A 255 -6.66 -0.62 -4.51
N LEU A 256 -6.63 0.68 -4.19
CA LEU A 256 -5.60 1.25 -3.33
C LEU A 256 -5.70 0.72 -1.89
N SER A 257 -6.92 0.54 -1.37
CA SER A 257 -7.15 -0.09 -0.06
C SER A 257 -6.58 -1.51 0.05
N VAL A 258 -6.71 -2.29 -1.03
CA VAL A 258 -6.17 -3.65 -1.12
C VAL A 258 -4.65 -3.62 -1.22
N THR A 259 -4.12 -2.74 -2.06
CA THR A 259 -2.67 -2.52 -2.23
C THR A 259 -1.99 -2.17 -0.91
N PHE A 260 -2.65 -1.40 -0.06
CA PHE A 260 -2.12 -1.01 1.25
C PHE A 260 -2.34 -2.05 2.36
N SER A 261 -3.14 -3.10 2.14
CA SER A 261 -3.50 -4.03 3.22
C SER A 261 -3.06 -5.46 2.92
N VAL A 262 -3.47 -5.99 1.78
CA VAL A 262 -3.38 -7.41 1.44
C VAL A 262 -1.94 -7.91 1.27
N PRO A 263 -1.02 -7.21 0.56
CA PRO A 263 0.36 -7.67 0.44
C PRO A 263 1.03 -7.85 1.80
N PHE A 264 0.82 -6.90 2.70
CA PHE A 264 1.42 -6.92 4.04
C PHE A 264 0.80 -8.01 4.91
N ALA A 265 -0.52 -8.19 4.85
CA ALA A 265 -1.19 -9.27 5.58
C ALA A 265 -0.73 -10.66 5.09
N LEU A 266 -0.64 -10.86 3.77
CA LEU A 266 -0.15 -12.13 3.20
C LEU A 266 1.33 -12.36 3.49
N ALA A 267 2.15 -11.32 3.46
CA ALA A 267 3.57 -11.44 3.82
C ALA A 267 3.72 -11.86 5.29
N SER A 268 2.95 -11.28 6.21
CA SER A 268 2.94 -11.71 7.62
C SER A 268 2.46 -13.16 7.79
N ILE A 269 1.44 -13.58 7.03
CA ILE A 269 0.91 -14.95 7.08
C ILE A 269 1.92 -15.96 6.51
N PHE A 270 2.53 -15.69 5.36
CA PHE A 270 3.51 -16.59 4.76
C PHE A 270 4.86 -16.61 5.50
N SER A 271 5.15 -15.63 6.34
CA SER A 271 6.38 -15.57 7.13
C SER A 271 6.22 -15.98 8.59
N SER A 272 5.01 -16.32 9.05
CA SER A 272 4.78 -16.74 10.44
C SER A 272 5.48 -18.04 10.82
N GLU A 273 5.84 -18.87 9.83
CA GLU A 273 6.57 -20.13 10.02
C GLU A 273 8.04 -20.04 9.60
N SER A 274 8.48 -18.90 9.05
CA SER A 274 9.84 -18.74 8.54
C SER A 274 10.84 -18.36 9.64
N ASP A 275 11.97 -19.06 9.69
CA ASP A 275 13.12 -18.75 10.57
C ASP A 275 13.65 -17.30 10.40
N ALA A 276 13.33 -16.65 9.27
CA ALA A 276 13.76 -15.29 8.96
C ALA A 276 13.01 -14.21 9.76
N GLY A 277 11.86 -14.53 10.35
CA GLY A 277 11.02 -13.60 11.10
C GLY A 277 10.14 -12.68 10.23
N GLN A 278 9.02 -12.23 10.81
CA GLN A 278 8.01 -11.43 10.12
C GLN A 278 8.52 -10.04 9.73
N GLY A 279 9.31 -9.39 10.59
CA GLY A 279 9.86 -8.05 10.33
C GLY A 279 10.79 -8.01 9.11
N LEU A 280 11.66 -9.02 8.95
CA LEU A 280 12.56 -9.12 7.80
C LEU A 280 11.80 -9.36 6.50
N SER A 281 10.77 -10.22 6.54
CA SER A 281 9.90 -10.50 5.38
C SER A 281 9.13 -9.26 4.93
N LEU A 282 8.60 -8.47 5.86
CA LEU A 282 7.97 -7.17 5.56
C LEU A 282 8.99 -6.15 5.02
N GLY A 283 10.24 -6.19 5.50
CA GLY A 283 11.35 -5.40 4.96
C GLY A 283 11.63 -5.75 3.49
N ILE A 284 11.71 -7.05 3.16
CA ILE A 284 11.89 -7.53 1.79
C ILE A 284 10.70 -7.10 0.91
N LEU A 285 9.46 -7.24 1.40
CA LEU A 285 8.29 -6.77 0.67
C LEU A 285 8.42 -5.30 0.26
N ASN A 286 8.87 -4.42 1.16
CA ASN A 286 9.08 -3.01 0.84
C ASN A 286 10.18 -2.77 -0.22
N LEU A 287 11.21 -3.63 -0.30
CA LEU A 287 12.19 -3.55 -1.40
C LEU A 287 11.53 -3.81 -2.75
N PHE A 288 10.61 -4.78 -2.82
CA PHE A 288 9.83 -5.07 -4.01
C PHE A 288 8.73 -4.04 -4.30
N ILE A 289 8.54 -3.06 -3.41
CA ILE A 289 7.73 -1.88 -3.66
C ILE A 289 8.62 -0.77 -4.25
N VAL A 290 9.72 -0.45 -3.57
CA VAL A 290 10.58 0.70 -3.90
C VAL A 290 11.39 0.50 -5.19
N ILE A 291 11.88 -0.72 -5.46
CA ILE A 291 12.65 -0.99 -6.69
C ILE A 291 11.81 -0.69 -7.94
N PRO A 292 10.56 -1.20 -8.07
CA PRO A 292 9.65 -0.77 -9.14
C PRO A 292 9.43 0.74 -9.24
N GLN A 293 9.25 1.43 -8.10
CA GLN A 293 9.05 2.88 -8.09
C GLN A 293 10.25 3.61 -8.71
N PHE A 294 11.48 3.19 -8.39
CA PHE A 294 12.69 3.77 -8.96
C PHE A 294 12.79 3.54 -10.48
N ILE A 295 12.46 2.32 -10.93
CA ILE A 295 12.45 1.98 -12.35
C ILE A 295 11.42 2.84 -13.09
N VAL A 296 10.19 2.90 -12.59
CA VAL A 296 9.11 3.67 -13.23
C VAL A 296 9.42 5.16 -13.22
N SER A 297 9.95 5.72 -12.13
CA SER A 297 10.39 7.12 -12.07
C SER A 297 11.39 7.46 -13.18
N SER A 298 12.32 6.55 -13.42
CA SER A 298 13.37 6.72 -14.44
C SER A 298 12.86 6.54 -15.87
N VAL A 299 11.85 5.69 -16.08
CA VAL A 299 11.32 5.34 -17.40
C VAL A 299 10.16 6.24 -17.85
N SER A 300 9.35 6.76 -16.93
CA SER A 300 8.10 7.46 -17.28
C SER A 300 8.36 8.72 -18.09
N GLY A 301 9.28 9.59 -17.66
CA GLY A 301 9.60 10.81 -18.42
C GLY A 301 10.05 10.56 -19.86
N PRO A 302 11.05 9.68 -20.11
CA PRO A 302 11.44 9.29 -21.47
C PRO A 302 10.31 8.63 -22.27
N LEU A 303 9.49 7.79 -21.64
CA LEU A 303 8.35 7.16 -22.29
C LEU A 303 7.33 8.20 -22.74
N ASP A 304 6.96 9.10 -21.84
CA ASP A 304 5.99 10.15 -22.12
C ASP A 304 6.48 11.05 -23.26
N ALA A 305 7.77 11.41 -23.26
CA ALA A 305 8.39 12.17 -24.35
C ALA A 305 8.34 11.42 -25.70
N ALA A 306 8.55 10.10 -25.71
CA ALA A 306 8.53 9.29 -26.93
C ALA A 306 7.14 9.22 -27.59
N PHE A 307 6.07 9.39 -26.81
CA PHE A 307 4.68 9.31 -27.29
C PHE A 307 4.00 10.68 -27.44
N GLY A 308 4.78 11.76 -27.57
CA GLY A 308 4.28 13.11 -27.86
C GLY A 308 4.01 13.96 -26.60
N GLY A 309 4.50 13.54 -25.44
CA GLY A 309 4.34 14.23 -24.15
C GLY A 309 3.02 13.90 -23.44
N GLY A 310 2.91 14.38 -22.19
CA GLY A 310 1.76 14.11 -21.31
C GLY A 310 2.04 12.96 -20.35
N ASN A 311 0.98 12.39 -19.77
CA ASN A 311 1.07 11.37 -18.71
C ASN A 311 0.38 10.05 -19.10
N LEU A 312 -0.38 10.04 -20.20
CA LEU A 312 -1.09 8.84 -20.67
C LEU A 312 -0.20 7.62 -20.95
N PRO A 313 0.98 7.75 -21.59
CA PRO A 313 1.83 6.59 -21.87
C PRO A 313 2.24 5.87 -20.58
N ALA A 314 2.66 6.62 -19.56
CA ALA A 314 2.95 6.07 -18.24
C ALA A 314 1.72 5.41 -17.59
N PHE A 315 0.52 5.99 -17.73
CA PHE A 315 -0.73 5.38 -17.23
C PHE A 315 -1.10 4.08 -17.96
N VAL A 316 -0.88 4.01 -19.28
CA VAL A 316 -1.11 2.79 -20.07
C VAL A 316 -0.13 1.70 -19.67
N MET A 317 1.15 2.03 -19.47
CA MET A 317 2.14 1.10 -18.91
C MET A 317 1.66 0.57 -17.55
N GLY A 318 1.18 1.47 -16.68
CA GLY A 318 0.61 1.09 -15.39
C GLY A 318 -0.62 0.18 -15.52
N GLY A 319 -1.48 0.45 -16.50
CA GLY A 319 -2.62 -0.40 -16.86
C GLY A 319 -2.20 -1.82 -17.24
N ILE A 320 -1.21 -1.97 -18.11
CA ILE A 320 -0.67 -3.29 -18.52
C ILE A 320 -0.08 -4.04 -17.33
N ALA A 321 0.71 -3.34 -16.49
CA ALA A 321 1.32 -3.94 -15.31
C ALA A 321 0.27 -4.37 -14.27
N SER A 322 -0.77 -3.56 -14.05
CA SER A 322 -1.88 -3.92 -13.16
C SER A 322 -2.67 -5.13 -13.66
N PHE A 323 -2.85 -5.28 -14.99
CA PHE A 323 -3.49 -6.45 -15.57
C PHE A 323 -2.63 -7.71 -15.37
N ALA A 324 -1.32 -7.61 -15.62
CA ALA A 324 -0.39 -8.71 -15.35
C ALA A 324 -0.42 -9.09 -13.86
N SER A 325 -0.42 -8.11 -12.96
CA SER A 325 -0.57 -8.33 -11.53
C SER A 325 -1.89 -9.04 -11.19
N ALA A 326 -3.01 -8.66 -11.82
CA ALA A 326 -4.31 -9.31 -11.63
C ALA A 326 -4.28 -10.79 -12.05
N MET A 327 -3.71 -11.09 -13.21
CA MET A 327 -3.59 -12.48 -13.70
C MET A 327 -2.71 -13.31 -12.77
N CYS A 328 -1.55 -12.78 -12.36
CA CYS A 328 -0.67 -13.44 -11.41
C CYS A 328 -1.36 -13.65 -10.05
N ALA A 329 -2.12 -12.67 -9.55
CA ALA A 329 -2.87 -12.80 -8.30
C ALA A 329 -3.93 -13.92 -8.38
N MET A 330 -4.72 -13.99 -9.45
CA MET A 330 -5.81 -14.98 -9.52
C MET A 330 -5.30 -16.40 -9.77
N PHE A 331 -4.32 -16.56 -10.65
CA PHE A 331 -3.94 -17.88 -11.18
C PHE A 331 -2.64 -18.44 -10.60
N VAL A 332 -1.76 -17.61 -10.05
CA VAL A 332 -0.43 -18.03 -9.58
C VAL A 332 -0.28 -17.90 -8.07
N LEU A 333 -0.88 -16.87 -7.45
CA LEU A 333 -0.79 -16.66 -6.00
C LEU A 333 -1.53 -17.79 -5.26
N PRO A 334 -0.84 -18.55 -4.39
CA PRO A 334 -1.47 -19.61 -3.62
C PRO A 334 -2.37 -19.04 -2.53
N ASP A 335 -3.40 -19.80 -2.16
CA ASP A 335 -4.23 -19.47 -1.02
C ASP A 335 -3.44 -19.60 0.30
N PRO A 336 -3.69 -18.73 1.30
CA PRO A 336 -3.04 -18.82 2.60
C PRO A 336 -3.43 -20.13 3.30
N PRO A 337 -2.52 -20.72 4.10
CA PRO A 337 -2.81 -21.97 4.80
C PRO A 337 -4.03 -21.83 5.73
N PRO A 338 -4.84 -22.90 5.89
CA PRO A 338 -5.95 -22.93 6.83
C PRO A 338 -5.49 -22.56 8.25
N GLN A 339 -6.34 -21.81 8.97
CA GLN A 339 -6.01 -21.40 10.35
C GLN A 339 -5.76 -22.60 11.28
N SER A 340 -6.40 -23.75 11.03
CA SER A 340 -6.21 -24.99 11.79
C SER A 340 -4.82 -25.57 11.64
N GLU A 341 -4.23 -25.51 10.43
CA GLU A 341 -2.88 -25.98 10.17
C GLU A 341 -1.85 -25.04 10.83
N ALA A 342 -2.01 -23.73 10.66
CA ALA A 342 -1.15 -22.74 11.32
C ALA A 342 -1.18 -22.87 12.86
N SER A 343 -2.35 -23.13 13.44
CA SER A 343 -2.49 -23.36 14.89
C SER A 343 -1.87 -24.69 15.36
N LEU A 344 -1.91 -25.75 14.54
CA LEU A 344 -1.31 -27.04 14.85
C LEU A 344 0.23 -26.96 14.78
N THR A 345 0.78 -26.36 13.73
CA THR A 345 2.23 -26.13 13.59
C THR A 345 2.79 -25.33 14.76
N MET A 346 2.06 -24.31 15.22
CA MET A 346 2.42 -23.52 16.40
C MET A 346 2.40 -24.33 17.70
N ALA A 347 1.41 -25.20 17.88
CA ALA A 347 1.36 -26.08 19.06
C ALA A 347 2.58 -27.01 19.09
N VAL A 348 2.98 -27.54 17.94
CA VAL A 348 4.19 -28.36 17.79
C VAL A 348 5.46 -27.56 18.07
N HIS A 349 5.60 -26.36 17.50
CA HIS A 349 6.80 -25.54 17.68
C HIS A 349 6.93 -25.05 19.14
N ARG A 350 5.83 -24.66 19.78
CA ARG A 350 5.80 -24.29 21.20
C ARG A 350 6.11 -25.48 22.09
N ALA A 351 5.64 -26.68 21.76
CA ALA A 351 5.99 -27.91 22.46
C ALA A 351 7.49 -28.23 22.30
N GLN A 352 8.08 -28.03 21.12
CA GLN A 352 9.51 -28.20 20.87
C GLN A 352 10.36 -27.19 21.67
N LEU A 353 10.00 -25.91 21.67
CA LEU A 353 10.67 -24.87 22.48
C LEU A 353 10.61 -25.16 23.99
N LEU A 354 9.44 -25.59 24.48
CA LEU A 354 9.28 -26.00 25.87
C LEU A 354 10.12 -27.25 26.20
N SER A 355 10.26 -28.18 25.26
CA SER A 355 11.11 -29.37 25.42
C SER A 355 12.61 -29.04 25.44
N SER A 356 13.05 -27.96 24.78
CA SER A 356 14.43 -27.48 24.84
C SER A 356 14.76 -26.67 26.09
N LEU A 357 13.75 -26.09 26.76
CA LEU A 357 13.92 -25.25 27.95
C LEU A 357 13.85 -26.04 29.28
N VAL A 358 13.33 -27.28 29.28
CA VAL A 358 13.17 -28.09 30.51
C VAL A 358 13.94 -29.42 30.41
N PRO A 359 15.16 -29.53 30.99
CA PRO A 359 15.99 -30.75 30.92
C PRO A 359 15.39 -31.97 31.64
N SER A 360 14.45 -31.75 32.58
CA SER A 360 14.00 -32.76 33.56
C SER A 360 13.00 -33.81 33.03
N HIS A 361 12.34 -33.57 31.89
CA HIS A 361 11.21 -34.43 31.42
C HIS A 361 11.32 -34.92 29.97
N ARG A 362 12.53 -35.17 29.46
CA ARG A 362 12.74 -35.71 28.09
C ARG A 362 11.92 -36.97 27.77
N HIS A 363 11.60 -37.80 28.76
CA HIS A 363 10.85 -39.06 28.56
C HIS A 363 9.33 -38.89 28.37
N LEU A 364 8.69 -37.83 28.92
CA LEU A 364 7.25 -37.62 28.71
C LEU A 364 6.93 -36.96 27.35
N TYR A 365 7.80 -36.06 26.88
CA TYR A 365 7.57 -35.33 25.62
C TYR A 365 7.85 -36.18 24.37
N HIS A 366 8.74 -37.19 24.47
CA HIS A 366 8.93 -38.16 23.38
C HIS A 366 7.69 -39.02 23.12
N CYS A 367 6.89 -39.36 24.14
CA CYS A 367 5.63 -40.08 23.95
C CYS A 367 4.57 -39.21 23.25
N CYS A 368 4.45 -37.93 23.62
CA CYS A 368 3.52 -37.00 22.97
C CYS A 368 3.87 -36.74 21.49
N ALA A 369 5.17 -36.61 21.16
CA ALA A 369 5.62 -36.47 19.78
C ALA A 369 5.41 -37.74 18.94
N PHE A 370 5.51 -38.93 19.56
CA PHE A 370 5.24 -40.20 18.89
C PHE A 370 3.74 -40.40 18.61
N ASP A 371 2.86 -40.03 19.55
CA ASP A 371 1.41 -40.09 19.38
C ASP A 371 0.91 -39.11 18.30
N VAL A 372 1.49 -37.91 18.20
CA VAL A 372 1.16 -36.96 17.12
C VAL A 372 1.61 -37.48 15.75
N HIS A 373 2.74 -38.18 15.67
CA HIS A 373 3.22 -38.78 14.43
C HIS A 373 2.34 -39.96 13.97
N ILE A 374 1.72 -40.69 14.91
CA ILE A 374 0.72 -41.73 14.66
C ILE A 374 -0.61 -41.10 14.21
N CYS A 375 -1.06 -40.00 14.82
CA CYS A 375 -2.22 -39.23 14.35
C CYS A 375 -2.03 -38.68 12.93
N LEU A 376 -0.82 -38.23 12.57
CA LEU A 376 -0.49 -37.80 11.19
C LEU A 376 -0.49 -38.95 10.17
N LYS A 377 -0.20 -40.19 10.60
CA LYS A 377 -0.34 -41.39 9.75
C LYS A 377 -1.79 -41.83 9.60
N PHE A 378 -2.61 -41.71 10.64
CA PHE A 378 -4.05 -42.00 10.57
C PHE A 378 -4.81 -40.95 9.75
N ALA A 379 -4.51 -39.65 9.89
CA ALA A 379 -5.15 -38.60 9.09
C ALA A 379 -4.80 -38.65 7.59
N ARG A 380 -3.74 -39.37 7.19
CA ARG A 380 -3.38 -39.64 5.78
C ARG A 380 -4.00 -40.91 5.20
N SER A 381 -4.65 -41.75 6.01
CA SER A 381 -5.27 -43.01 5.55
C SER A 381 -6.79 -42.92 5.35
N ASP A 382 -7.41 -41.79 5.73
CA ASP A 382 -8.82 -41.48 5.48
C ASP A 382 -9.04 -40.39 4.41
N LEU A 383 -8.15 -40.32 3.40
CA LEU A 383 -8.29 -39.48 2.19
C LEU A 383 -8.21 -40.32 0.91
#